data_AF-A0A920HV32-F1
#
_entry.id   AF-A0A920HV32-F1
#
_cell.length_a   1.000
_cell.length_b   1.000
_cell.length_c   1.000
_cell.angle_alpha   90.00
_cell.angle_beta   90.00
_cell.angle_gamma   90.00
#
_symmetry.space_group_name_H-M   'P 1'
#
loop_
_entity.id
_entity.type
_entity.pdbx_description
1 polymer ?
#
loop_
_entity_poly.entity_id
_entity_poly.type
_entity_poly.pdbx_seq_one_letter_code
_entity_poly.pdbx_strand_id
1 'polypeptide(L)'
;MDSSKSFSINNKEALLYDFKQNQLKVNKNKIDKFVKTCSKLNCESYSNPNKFNDYNKLLFEISIDTDTLKIYQLNEDLLKYKEHNYNVKRMLAVLNNHQYMLIQGHVFNKVLINIDEFLN
;
A
#
# COMPACT_ATOMS: atom_id res chain seq x y z
N MET A 1 12.39 0.98 9.42
CA MET A 1 12.19 -0.45 9.09
C MET A 1 13.55 -1.06 8.88
N ASP A 2 13.82 -2.20 9.50
CA ASP A 2 15.06 -2.95 9.31
C ASP A 2 14.98 -3.70 7.97
N SER A 3 15.75 -3.25 6.97
CA SER A 3 15.75 -3.83 5.62
C SER A 3 16.30 -5.25 5.59
N SER A 4 17.04 -5.67 6.62
CA SER A 4 17.61 -7.02 6.73
C SER A 4 16.56 -8.14 6.85
N LYS A 5 15.30 -7.78 7.11
CA LYS A 5 14.16 -8.71 7.20
C LYS A 5 13.25 -8.67 5.98
N SER A 6 13.64 -7.98 4.92
CA SER A 6 12.88 -7.90 3.68
C SER A 6 13.19 -9.08 2.75
N PHE A 7 12.22 -9.38 1.88
CA PHE A 7 12.33 -10.38 0.83
C PHE A 7 11.58 -9.90 -0.40
N SER A 8 11.93 -10.43 -1.58
CA SER A 8 11.25 -10.14 -2.84
C SER A 8 10.85 -11.43 -3.56
N ILE A 9 9.70 -11.39 -4.23
CA ILE A 9 9.18 -12.52 -5.03
C ILE A 9 9.29 -12.15 -6.51
N ASN A 10 9.98 -12.97 -7.29
CA ASN A 10 9.86 -12.96 -8.74
C ASN A 10 8.73 -13.89 -9.15
N ASN A 11 7.59 -13.27 -9.48
CA ASN A 11 6.38 -13.98 -9.86
C ASN A 11 6.53 -14.82 -11.15
N LYS A 12 7.34 -14.37 -12.12
CA LYS A 12 7.46 -15.08 -13.41
C LYS A 12 8.07 -16.47 -13.26
N GLU A 13 8.99 -16.61 -12.32
CA GLU A 13 9.79 -17.82 -12.13
C GLU A 13 9.48 -18.55 -10.82
N ALA A 14 8.55 -18.02 -10.02
CA ALA A 14 8.22 -18.46 -8.66
C ALA A 14 9.48 -18.56 -7.77
N LEU A 15 10.31 -17.50 -7.79
CA LEU A 15 11.54 -17.41 -7.00
C LEU A 15 11.37 -16.40 -5.85
N LEU A 16 12.07 -16.67 -4.76
CA LEU A 16 12.13 -15.82 -3.57
C LEU A 16 13.58 -15.42 -3.31
N TYR A 17 13.81 -14.15 -3.02
CA TYR A 17 15.12 -13.61 -2.69
C TYR A 17 15.10 -12.95 -1.33
N ASP A 18 16.19 -13.10 -0.58
CA ASP A 18 16.43 -12.33 0.64
C ASP A 18 16.82 -10.86 0.32
N PHE A 19 17.00 -10.06 1.37
CA PHE A 19 17.41 -8.66 1.24
C PHE A 19 18.79 -8.46 0.56
N LYS A 20 19.62 -9.51 0.48
CA LYS A 20 20.93 -9.52 -0.19
C LYS A 20 20.86 -10.06 -1.62
N GLN A 21 19.67 -10.32 -2.14
CA GLN A 21 19.44 -10.94 -3.45
C GLN A 21 19.92 -12.40 -3.56
N ASN A 22 20.10 -13.09 -2.42
CA ASN A 22 20.33 -14.53 -2.45
C ASN A 22 19.01 -15.25 -2.69
N GLN A 23 19.01 -16.18 -3.65
CA GLN A 23 17.84 -17.01 -3.92
C GLN A 23 17.63 -18.01 -2.77
N LEU A 24 16.40 -18.06 -2.26
CA LEU A 24 15.97 -19.02 -1.24
C LEU A 24 15.27 -20.22 -1.91
N LYS A 25 15.46 -21.42 -1.35
CA LYS A 25 14.74 -22.61 -1.79
C LYS A 25 13.30 -22.53 -1.29
N VAL A 26 12.34 -22.74 -2.20
CA VAL A 26 10.91 -22.51 -1.93
C VAL A 26 10.03 -23.58 -2.57
N ASN A 27 8.84 -23.74 -2.01
CA ASN A 27 7.77 -24.52 -2.59
C ASN A 27 7.01 -23.68 -3.64
N LYS A 28 7.28 -23.94 -4.93
CA LYS A 28 6.70 -23.19 -6.06
C LYS A 28 5.17 -23.12 -6.01
N ASN A 29 4.51 -24.22 -5.62
CA ASN A 29 3.05 -24.27 -5.53
C ASN A 29 2.49 -23.28 -4.50
N LYS A 30 3.24 -23.03 -3.42
CA LYS A 30 2.84 -22.06 -2.39
C LYS A 30 3.04 -20.63 -2.86
N ILE A 31 4.12 -20.34 -3.58
CA ILE A 31 4.31 -19.03 -4.23
C ILE A 31 3.19 -18.78 -5.24
N ASP A 32 2.86 -19.74 -6.09
CA ASP A 32 1.78 -19.61 -7.06
C ASP A 32 0.43 -19.36 -6.40
N LYS A 33 0.13 -20.09 -5.31
CA LYS A 33 -1.10 -19.90 -4.54
C LYS A 33 -1.15 -18.50 -3.90
N PHE A 34 -0.01 -18.04 -3.39
CA PHE A 34 0.11 -16.71 -2.81
C PHE A 34 -0.09 -15.62 -3.84
N VAL A 35 0.61 -15.67 -4.98
CA VAL A 35 0.44 -14.74 -6.10
C VAL A 35 -1.01 -14.70 -6.55
N LYS A 36 -1.65 -15.87 -6.74
CA LYS A 36 -3.06 -15.97 -7.15
C LYS A 36 -4.02 -15.38 -6.10
N THR A 37 -3.68 -15.47 -4.82
CA THR A 37 -4.44 -14.83 -3.75
C THR A 37 -4.25 -13.31 -3.81
N CYS A 38 -3.00 -12.86 -3.92
CA CYS A 38 -2.64 -11.44 -3.99
C CYS A 38 -3.19 -10.74 -5.25
N SER A 39 -3.25 -11.41 -6.39
CA SER A 39 -3.86 -10.86 -7.61
C SER A 39 -5.37 -10.65 -7.49
N LYS A 40 -6.01 -11.33 -6.53
CA LYS A 40 -7.43 -11.13 -6.18
C LYS A 40 -7.61 -10.10 -5.06
N LEU A 41 -6.53 -9.68 -4.41
CA LEU A 41 -6.62 -8.60 -3.43
C LEU A 41 -6.93 -7.33 -4.19
N ASN A 42 -7.95 -6.63 -3.71
CA ASN A 42 -8.32 -5.33 -4.21
C ASN A 42 -7.36 -4.29 -3.64
N CYS A 43 -6.14 -4.29 -4.16
CA CYS A 43 -5.12 -3.32 -3.80
C CYS A 43 -5.40 -2.04 -4.59
N GLU A 44 -6.08 -1.10 -3.94
CA GLU A 44 -6.24 0.25 -4.49
C GLU A 44 -4.86 0.85 -4.77
N SER A 45 -4.59 1.11 -6.04
CA SER A 45 -3.45 1.90 -6.46
C SER A 45 -3.97 3.26 -6.94
N TYR A 46 -3.64 4.32 -6.20
CA TYR A 46 -3.99 5.67 -6.62
C TYR A 46 -2.93 6.16 -7.61
N SER A 47 -3.17 5.89 -8.90
CA SER A 47 -2.18 6.06 -9.97
C SER A 47 -2.14 7.45 -10.60
N ASN A 48 -2.94 8.42 -10.13
CA ASN A 48 -3.02 9.72 -10.78
C ASN A 48 -2.68 10.89 -9.83
N PRO A 49 -1.40 11.25 -9.68
CA PRO A 49 -0.98 12.38 -8.86
C PRO A 49 -1.55 13.73 -9.32
N ASN A 50 -1.90 13.87 -10.60
CA ASN A 50 -2.46 15.12 -11.15
C ASN A 50 -3.90 15.40 -10.70
N LYS A 51 -4.58 14.40 -10.13
CA LYS A 51 -5.92 14.55 -9.55
C LYS A 51 -5.89 15.02 -8.09
N PHE A 52 -4.71 15.20 -7.49
CA PHE A 52 -4.65 15.65 -6.11
C PHE A 52 -4.93 17.14 -5.93
N ASN A 53 -4.97 17.96 -6.99
CA ASN A 53 -5.27 19.39 -6.84
C ASN A 53 -6.72 19.71 -6.41
N ASP A 54 -7.60 18.71 -6.34
CA ASP A 54 -9.00 18.86 -5.93
C ASP A 54 -9.24 18.44 -4.47
N TYR A 55 -8.45 18.91 -3.51
CA TYR A 55 -8.80 18.80 -2.09
C TYR A 55 -9.71 19.96 -1.66
N ASN A 56 -10.91 19.62 -1.19
CA ASN A 56 -11.95 20.62 -0.91
C ASN A 56 -11.77 21.33 0.43
N LYS A 57 -11.07 20.70 1.39
CA LYS A 57 -11.02 21.19 2.78
C LYS A 57 -9.85 20.60 3.57
N LEU A 58 -9.05 21.45 4.21
CA LEU A 58 -8.11 21.03 5.26
C LEU A 58 -8.91 20.52 6.47
N LEU A 59 -8.64 19.29 6.91
CA LEU A 59 -9.28 18.65 8.06
C LEU A 59 -8.41 18.75 9.32
N PHE A 60 -7.12 18.45 9.18
CA PHE A 60 -6.16 18.45 10.27
C PHE A 60 -4.81 18.97 9.81
N GLU A 61 -4.07 19.59 10.72
CA GLU A 61 -2.69 19.99 10.51
C GLU A 61 -1.90 19.59 11.76
N ILE A 62 -0.78 18.89 11.55
CA ILE A 62 0.12 18.47 12.62
C ILE A 62 1.51 18.99 12.26
N SER A 63 2.10 19.79 13.13
CA SER A 63 3.46 20.31 12.96
C SER A 63 4.36 19.82 14.09
N ILE A 64 5.53 19.30 13.72
CA ILE A 64 6.59 18.89 14.65
C ILE A 64 7.89 19.46 14.08
N ASP A 65 8.50 20.38 14.83
CA ASP A 65 9.69 21.12 14.39
C ASP A 65 9.52 21.77 13.01
N THR A 66 10.32 21.35 12.02
CA THR A 66 10.27 21.84 10.64
C THR A 66 9.34 21.04 9.75
N ASP A 67 8.75 19.96 10.26
CA ASP A 67 7.86 19.07 9.52
C ASP A 67 6.40 19.40 9.79
N THR A 68 5.57 19.36 8.75
CA THR A 68 4.13 19.59 8.84
C THR A 68 3.42 18.57 7.96
N LEU A 69 2.37 17.98 8.52
CA LEU A 69 1.50 17.04 7.87
C LEU A 69 0.12 17.69 7.79
N LYS A 70 -0.31 17.99 6.56
CA LYS A 70 -1.65 18.53 6.29
C LYS A 70 -2.54 17.43 5.79
N ILE A 71 -3.67 17.20 6.47
CA ILE A 71 -4.65 16.18 6.12
C ILE A 71 -5.88 16.87 5.54
N TYR A 72 -6.22 16.52 4.30
CA TYR A 72 -7.32 17.08 3.54
C TYR A 72 -8.45 16.07 3.35
N GLN A 73 -9.67 16.60 3.23
CA GLN A 73 -10.80 15.85 2.72
C GLN A 73 -10.58 15.59 1.23
N LEU A 74 -10.68 14.33 0.85
CA LEU A 74 -10.62 13.93 -0.56
C LEU A 74 -11.97 14.25 -1.21
N ASN A 75 -11.96 14.86 -2.40
CA ASN A 75 -13.20 15.17 -3.12
C ASN A 75 -13.94 13.88 -3.47
N GLU A 76 -15.23 13.80 -3.13
CA GLU A 76 -16.07 12.63 -3.39
C GLU A 76 -16.20 12.33 -4.89
N ASP A 77 -16.05 13.33 -5.75
CA ASP A 77 -16.04 13.15 -7.21
C ASP A 77 -14.80 12.38 -7.71
N LEU A 78 -13.69 12.41 -6.98
CA LEU A 78 -12.51 11.57 -7.24
C LEU A 78 -12.70 10.13 -6.75
N LEU A 79 -13.59 9.92 -5.78
CA LEU A 79 -13.95 8.60 -5.24
C LEU A 79 -14.98 7.88 -6.13
N LYS A 80 -15.58 8.56 -7.12
CA LYS A 80 -16.52 7.99 -8.11
C LYS A 80 -15.86 7.08 -9.17
N TYR A 81 -14.78 6.38 -8.85
CA TYR A 81 -14.47 5.13 -9.55
C TYR A 81 -15.52 4.08 -9.11
N LYS A 82 -16.68 4.20 -9.76
CA LYS A 82 -18.01 3.64 -9.47
C LYS A 82 -18.13 2.12 -9.38
N GLU A 83 -17.05 1.35 -9.44
CA GLU A 83 -17.20 -0.12 -9.41
C GLU A 83 -17.27 -0.69 -8.01
N HIS A 84 -16.77 0.02 -6.98
CA HIS A 84 -16.61 -0.57 -5.65
C HIS A 84 -17.19 0.36 -4.58
N ASN A 85 -18.29 -0.06 -3.96
CA ASN A 85 -18.89 0.59 -2.79
C ASN A 85 -17.96 0.42 -1.58
N TYR A 86 -16.98 1.30 -1.44
CA TYR A 86 -16.04 1.24 -0.34
C TYR A 86 -16.65 1.86 0.92
N ASN A 87 -16.81 1.06 1.98
CA ASN A 87 -17.26 1.54 3.30
C ASN A 87 -16.15 2.23 4.12
N VAL A 88 -15.02 2.57 3.50
CA VAL A 88 -13.82 3.09 4.18
C VAL A 88 -13.68 4.59 3.90
N LYS A 89 -13.62 5.39 4.97
CA LYS A 89 -13.39 6.83 4.87
C LYS A 89 -11.97 7.10 4.38
N ARG A 90 -11.78 7.96 3.37
CA ARG A 90 -10.45 8.30 2.84
C ARG A 90 -10.11 9.77 3.06
N MET A 91 -8.84 10.06 3.27
CA MET A 91 -8.26 11.40 3.45
C MET A 91 -6.91 11.45 2.73
N LEU A 92 -6.45 12.64 2.36
CA LEU A 92 -5.14 12.85 1.74
C LEU A 92 -4.22 13.55 2.75
N ALA A 93 -3.06 12.97 3.03
CA ALA A 93 -1.98 13.64 3.75
C ALA A 93 -0.96 14.22 2.77
N VAL A 94 -0.51 15.44 3.04
CA VAL A 94 0.56 16.10 2.31
C VAL A 94 1.64 16.52 3.30
N LEU A 95 2.86 16.07 3.04
CA LEU A 95 4.07 16.48 3.76
C LEU A 95 4.68 17.74 3.13
N ASN A 96 5.48 18.46 3.88
CA ASN A 96 6.15 19.72 3.46
C ASN A 96 6.95 19.59 2.16
N ASN A 97 7.50 18.41 1.91
CA ASN A 97 8.24 18.07 0.71
C ASN A 97 7.35 17.69 -0.47
N HIS A 98 6.05 17.98 -0.41
CA HIS A 98 5.05 17.62 -1.42
C HIS A 98 4.92 16.10 -1.63
N GLN A 99 5.30 15.28 -0.64
CA GLN A 99 4.94 13.87 -0.64
C GLN A 99 3.48 13.70 -0.26
N TYR A 100 2.78 12.88 -1.05
CA TYR A 100 1.35 12.58 -0.88
C TYR A 100 1.17 11.20 -0.25
N MET A 101 0.25 11.10 0.70
CA MET A 101 -0.13 9.85 1.36
C MET A 101 -1.65 9.70 1.39
N LEU A 102 -2.17 8.54 1.03
CA LEU A 102 -3.58 8.23 1.24
C LEU A 102 -3.78 7.68 2.65
N ILE A 103 -4.65 8.33 3.44
CA ILE A 103 -5.05 7.86 4.76
C ILE A 103 -6.44 7.22 4.63
N GLN A 104 -6.59 6.01 5.14
CA GLN A 104 -7.85 5.29 5.15
C GLN A 104 -8.30 5.07 6.60
N GLY A 105 -9.45 5.62 6.95
CA GLY A 105 -10.12 5.43 8.23
C GLY A 105 -10.64 4.00 8.31
N HIS A 106 -9.84 3.16 8.95
CA HIS A 106 -10.11 1.74 9.23
C HIS A 106 -9.89 0.81 8.03
N VAL A 107 -8.65 0.28 7.90
CA VAL A 107 -8.35 -0.87 7.03
C VAL A 107 -7.52 -1.87 7.83
N PHE A 108 -8.21 -2.78 8.53
CA PHE A 108 -7.58 -4.00 9.01
C PHE A 108 -7.91 -5.13 8.04
N ASN A 109 -7.28 -5.12 6.86
CA ASN A 109 -7.08 -6.37 6.15
C ASN A 109 -5.84 -7.02 6.76
N LYS A 110 -6.02 -7.76 7.85
CA LYS A 110 -4.95 -8.57 8.45
C LYS A 110 -4.61 -9.73 7.52
N VAL A 111 -3.86 -9.46 6.45
CA VAL A 111 -3.10 -10.49 5.75
C VAL A 111 -1.68 -10.40 6.29
N LEU A 112 -1.38 -11.21 7.31
CA LEU A 112 -0.01 -11.42 7.76
C LEU A 112 0.64 -12.44 6.83
N ILE A 113 1.74 -12.06 6.19
CA ILE A 113 2.48 -12.94 5.26
C ILE A 113 3.80 -13.28 5.95
N ASN A 114 4.05 -14.55 6.23
CA ASN A 114 5.31 -15.02 6.80
C ASN A 114 6.12 -15.78 5.74
N ILE A 115 7.42 -15.49 5.65
CA ILE A 115 8.35 -16.18 4.76
C ILE A 115 8.38 -17.70 4.99
N ASP A 116 8.17 -18.15 6.23
CA ASP A 116 8.07 -19.56 6.61
C ASP A 116 6.97 -20.30 5.85
N GLU A 117 5.94 -19.58 5.38
CA GLU A 117 4.89 -20.16 4.56
C GLU A 117 5.44 -20.66 3.22
N PHE A 118 6.50 -20.06 2.67
CA PHE A 118 7.06 -20.37 1.35
C PHE A 118 8.19 -21.42 1.37
N LEU A 119 8.89 -21.57 2.49
CA LEU A 119 10.12 -22.37 2.59
C LEU A 119 9.87 -23.89 2.71
N ASN A 120 8.66 -24.30 3.12
CA ASN A 120 8.26 -25.71 3.31
C ASN A 120 7.45 -26.27 2.13
#